data_AF-A0A354P4T3-F1
#
_entry.id   AF-A0A354P4T3-F1
#
_cell.length_a   1.000
_cell.length_b   1.000
_cell.length_c   1.000
_cell.angle_alpha   90.00
_cell.angle_beta   90.00
_cell.angle_gamma   90.00
#
_symmetry.space_group_name_H-M   'P 1'
#
loop_
_entity.id
_entity.type
_entity.pdbx_description
1 polymer ?
#
loop_
_entity_poly.entity_id
_entity_poly.type
_entity_poly.pdbx_seq_one_letter_code
_entity_poly.pdbx_strand_id
1 'polypeptide(L)'
;MNAVEIEEAVSKLVEESFNAAEFSYAFLEAFGNKSATLQRLRSVGKNSTNKTDVAGDGIHAVLQRNNIHIATCSAGGTDAVAGLLKRLVDSSASSKHKAKFALATDGHTVHAECLNSEEPPLVCEFKELADHFGYFLELAGISTVRQIRENAFDIKATGRLNRLYVELLRNNPDWDGDERREELNHFFARLIFCFFAEDTGIFNGNALFTETVRQMSDPSGENTDFVLAEVFRAMDVPTKARDAAKLRPWAGQFPYVNG
;
A
#
# COMPACT_ATOMS: atom_id res chain seq x y z
N MET A 1 14.55 -0.52 -2.50
CA MET A 1 13.11 -0.68 -2.27
C MET A 1 12.41 -0.01 -3.44
N ASN A 2 11.49 -0.71 -4.11
CA ASN A 2 10.68 -0.15 -5.19
C ASN A 2 9.36 0.44 -4.63
N ALA A 3 8.57 1.12 -5.47
CA ALA A 3 7.33 1.77 -5.02
C ALA A 3 6.28 0.79 -4.46
N VAL A 4 6.22 -0.44 -4.98
CA VAL A 4 5.29 -1.49 -4.51
C VAL A 4 5.69 -1.95 -3.10
N GLU A 5 6.97 -2.24 -2.88
CA GLU A 5 7.49 -2.65 -1.57
C GLU A 5 7.27 -1.56 -0.51
N ILE A 6 7.35 -0.27 -0.90
CA ILE A 6 7.07 0.86 -0.01
C ILE A 6 5.58 0.93 0.31
N GLU A 7 4.70 0.85 -0.70
CA GLU A 7 3.25 0.83 -0.48
C GLU A 7 2.85 -0.29 0.48
N GLU A 8 3.35 -1.50 0.27
CA GLU A 8 3.08 -2.64 1.15
C GLU A 8 3.57 -2.40 2.58
N ALA A 9 4.76 -1.80 2.75
CA ALA A 9 5.31 -1.51 4.06
C ALA A 9 4.49 -0.43 4.80
N VAL A 10 4.03 0.61 4.09
CA VAL A 10 3.16 1.65 4.66
C VAL A 10 1.76 1.09 4.94
N SER A 11 1.22 0.23 4.08
CA SER A 11 -0.05 -0.48 4.31
C SER A 11 -0.01 -1.32 5.58
N LYS A 12 1.07 -2.09 5.82
CA LYS A 12 1.25 -2.82 7.09
C LYS A 12 1.37 -1.88 8.29
N LEU A 13 2.12 -0.78 8.14
CA LEU A 13 2.30 0.21 9.20
C LEU A 13 0.97 0.81 9.68
N VAL A 14 0.01 1.07 8.78
CA VAL A 14 -1.29 1.64 9.15
C VAL A 14 -2.29 0.61 9.70
N GLU A 15 -2.06 -0.69 9.48
CA GLU A 15 -2.85 -1.79 10.06
C GLU A 15 -2.44 -2.09 11.51
N GLU A 16 -1.21 -1.76 11.89
CA GLU A 16 -0.71 -1.95 13.26
C GLU A 16 -1.31 -0.95 14.26
N SER A 17 -1.35 -1.34 15.54
CA SER A 17 -1.76 -0.41 16.60
C SER A 17 -0.80 0.77 16.70
N PHE A 18 -1.32 1.99 16.62
CA PHE A 18 -0.49 3.19 16.61
C PHE A 18 0.35 3.33 17.88
N ASN A 19 1.67 3.42 17.70
CA ASN A 19 2.63 3.69 18.77
C ASN A 19 3.37 5.00 18.46
N ALA A 20 3.03 6.07 19.19
CA ALA A 20 3.57 7.40 18.97
C ALA A 20 5.10 7.46 19.06
N ALA A 21 5.72 6.69 19.96
CA ALA A 21 7.17 6.69 20.15
C ALA A 21 7.92 5.95 19.01
N GLU A 22 7.26 4.98 18.38
CA GLU A 22 7.87 4.08 17.41
C GLU A 22 7.55 4.47 15.95
N PHE A 23 6.41 5.14 15.73
CA PHE A 23 5.89 5.46 14.39
C PHE A 23 6.94 6.09 13.48
N SER A 24 7.65 7.13 13.93
CA SER A 24 8.63 7.84 13.10
C SER A 24 9.72 6.91 12.55
N TYR A 25 10.10 5.89 13.31
CA TYR A 25 11.13 4.94 12.89
C TYR A 25 10.57 3.88 11.95
N ALA A 26 9.38 3.35 12.25
CA ALA A 26 8.70 2.38 11.39
C ALA A 26 8.33 3.00 10.03
N PHE A 27 7.88 4.25 10.03
CA PHE A 27 7.66 5.03 8.80
C PHE A 27 8.96 5.18 8.01
N LEU A 28 10.07 5.60 8.63
CA LEU A 28 11.36 5.72 7.94
C LEU A 28 11.86 4.37 7.40
N GLU A 29 11.62 3.27 8.10
CA GLU A 29 11.93 1.92 7.66
C GLU A 29 11.12 1.52 6.43
N ALA A 30 9.82 1.85 6.39
CA ALA A 30 8.95 1.64 5.24
C ALA A 30 9.43 2.36 3.96
N PHE A 31 10.21 3.43 4.10
CA PHE A 31 10.88 4.12 2.98
C PHE A 31 12.36 3.71 2.79
N GLY A 32 12.78 2.57 3.37
CA GLY A 32 14.07 1.94 3.10
C GLY A 32 15.23 2.37 4.00
N ASN A 33 14.97 3.02 5.14
CA ASN A 33 16.04 3.29 6.10
C ASN A 33 16.59 2.01 6.73
N LYS A 34 17.91 1.83 6.66
CA LYS A 34 18.60 0.68 7.28
C LYS A 34 18.55 0.74 8.80
N SER A 35 18.50 -0.42 9.45
CA SER A 35 18.43 -0.54 10.91
C SER A 35 19.55 0.22 11.64
N ALA A 36 20.78 0.24 11.10
CA ALA A 36 21.88 1.02 11.67
C ALA A 36 21.61 2.54 11.69
N THR A 37 20.92 3.07 10.69
CA THR A 37 20.50 4.49 10.64
C THR A 37 19.43 4.75 11.69
N LEU A 38 18.43 3.87 11.78
CA LEU A 38 17.33 3.97 12.76
C LEU A 38 17.88 3.92 14.19
N GLN A 39 18.82 3.01 14.50
CA GLN A 39 19.46 2.93 15.81
C GLN A 39 20.21 4.21 16.19
N ARG A 40 20.87 4.88 15.23
CA ARG A 40 21.52 6.18 15.48
C ARG A 40 20.52 7.31 15.68
N LEU A 41 19.35 7.26 15.02
CA LEU A 41 18.26 8.21 15.26
C LEU A 41 17.59 7.98 16.63
N ARG A 42 17.57 6.74 17.13
CA ARG A 42 17.08 6.38 18.48
C ARG A 42 18.05 6.70 19.60
N SER A 43 19.35 6.73 19.28
CA SER A 43 20.40 7.00 20.25
C SER A 43 20.22 8.37 20.91
N VAL A 44 20.72 8.52 22.14
CA VAL A 44 20.64 9.75 22.93
C VAL A 44 22.02 10.41 23.05
N GLY A 45 22.04 11.74 23.22
CA GLY A 45 23.28 12.50 23.46
C GLY A 45 24.17 12.59 22.22
N LYS A 46 25.49 12.57 22.42
CA LYS A 46 26.49 12.84 21.35
C LYS A 46 26.44 11.85 20.19
N ASN A 47 25.94 10.64 20.41
CA ASN A 47 25.86 9.59 19.40
C ASN A 47 24.59 9.68 18.53
N SER A 48 23.64 10.54 18.91
CA SER A 48 22.39 10.71 18.19
C SER A 48 22.56 11.46 16.87
N THR A 49 22.01 10.88 15.81
CA THR A 49 21.81 11.60 14.55
C THR A 49 20.47 12.30 14.46
N ASN A 50 19.58 12.14 15.43
CA ASN A 50 18.35 12.93 15.51
C ASN A 50 18.73 14.38 15.80
N LYS A 51 18.26 15.31 14.96
CA LYS A 51 18.57 16.74 15.08
C LYS A 51 17.36 17.61 15.43
N THR A 52 16.27 17.00 15.89
CA THR A 52 15.06 17.73 16.22
C THR A 52 15.31 18.73 17.34
N ASP A 53 14.72 19.92 17.21
CA ASP A 53 14.57 20.93 18.26
C ASP A 53 13.13 20.98 18.80
N VAL A 54 12.24 20.10 18.30
CA VAL A 54 10.84 20.00 18.72
C VAL A 54 10.73 19.01 19.86
N ALA A 55 10.25 19.48 21.01
CA ALA A 55 9.98 18.67 22.20
C ALA A 55 8.69 19.13 22.88
N GLY A 56 8.18 18.33 23.80
CA GLY A 56 7.01 18.65 24.61
C GLY A 56 6.48 17.40 25.30
N ASP A 57 5.60 17.59 26.28
CA ASP A 57 4.92 16.48 26.92
C ASP A 57 4.05 15.74 25.90
N GLY A 58 4.15 14.41 25.87
CA GLY A 58 3.46 13.56 24.90
C GLY A 58 3.90 13.72 23.43
N ILE A 59 5.02 14.42 23.15
CA ILE A 59 5.54 14.61 21.78
C ILE A 59 6.78 13.76 21.54
N HIS A 60 6.78 12.98 20.46
CA HIS A 60 7.96 12.27 19.98
C HIS A 60 8.38 12.81 18.61
N ALA A 61 9.56 13.42 18.53
CA ALA A 61 10.05 14.02 17.29
C ALA A 61 11.36 13.39 16.80
N VAL A 62 11.47 13.23 15.49
CA VAL A 62 12.65 12.71 14.80
C VAL A 62 12.92 13.59 13.59
N LEU A 63 14.10 14.20 13.55
CA LEU A 63 14.59 14.91 12.38
C LEU A 63 15.76 14.15 11.77
N GLN A 64 15.54 13.63 10.56
CA GLN A 64 16.58 13.05 9.73
C GLN A 64 17.09 14.09 8.73
N ARG A 65 18.37 14.46 8.88
CA ARG A 65 19.05 15.42 7.99
C ARG A 65 18.88 15.06 6.51
N ASN A 66 18.60 16.08 5.69
CA ASN A 66 18.35 16.02 4.24
C ASN A 66 17.08 15.28 3.80
N ASN A 67 16.25 14.81 4.74
CA ASN A 67 15.10 13.95 4.46
C ASN A 67 13.80 14.51 5.05
N ILE A 68 13.53 14.31 6.34
CA ILE A 68 12.22 14.60 6.94
C ILE A 68 12.31 14.96 8.42
N HIS A 69 11.40 15.84 8.86
CA HIS A 69 11.09 16.09 10.26
C HIS A 69 9.72 15.48 10.58
N ILE A 70 9.69 14.47 11.45
CA ILE A 70 8.47 13.79 11.87
C ILE A 70 8.23 14.12 13.34
N ALA A 71 7.00 14.44 13.72
CA ALA A 71 6.60 14.47 15.12
C ALA A 71 5.24 13.81 15.33
N THR A 72 5.12 13.05 16.42
CA THR A 72 3.85 12.49 16.87
C THR A 72 3.40 13.19 18.15
N CYS A 73 2.09 13.19 18.41
CA CYS A 73 1.54 13.66 19.68
C CYS A 73 0.48 12.70 20.22
N SER A 74 0.24 12.74 21.53
CA SER A 74 -0.93 12.11 22.14
C SER A 74 -2.22 12.72 21.59
N ALA A 75 -3.23 11.88 21.38
CA ALA A 75 -4.53 12.22 20.77
C ALA A 75 -5.06 13.60 21.20
N GLY A 76 -4.93 14.57 20.29
CA GLY A 76 -5.36 15.96 20.48
C GLY A 76 -6.32 16.45 19.37
N GLY A 77 -6.60 15.59 18.38
CA GLY A 77 -7.43 15.92 17.22
C GLY A 77 -6.70 16.76 16.17
N THR A 78 -7.39 17.03 15.06
CA THR A 78 -6.86 17.67 13.85
C THR A 78 -6.15 19.00 14.13
N ASP A 79 -6.67 19.84 15.04
CA ASP A 79 -6.05 21.14 15.37
C ASP A 79 -4.70 20.98 16.08
N ALA A 80 -4.55 19.98 16.95
CA ALA A 80 -3.29 19.69 17.62
C ALA A 80 -2.24 19.19 16.62
N VAL A 81 -2.65 18.33 15.69
CA VAL A 81 -1.78 17.82 14.62
C VAL A 81 -1.36 18.95 13.67
N ALA A 82 -2.28 19.84 13.28
CA ALA A 82 -1.97 21.01 12.47
C ALA A 82 -1.01 21.98 13.19
N GLY A 83 -1.23 22.24 14.47
CA GLY A 83 -0.33 23.03 15.31
C GLY A 83 1.06 22.42 15.44
N LEU A 84 1.14 21.09 15.55
CA LEU A 84 2.41 20.36 15.56
C LEU A 84 3.12 20.44 14.22
N LEU A 85 2.42 20.25 13.09
CA LEU A 85 2.99 20.40 11.76
C LEU A 85 3.60 21.80 11.59
N LYS A 86 2.87 22.84 11.97
CA LYS A 86 3.36 24.22 11.91
C LYS A 86 4.66 24.40 12.69
N ARG A 87 4.79 23.80 13.87
CA ARG A 87 6.05 23.82 14.64
C ARG A 87 7.21 23.12 13.93
N LEU A 88 6.94 22.05 13.17
CA LEU A 88 7.96 21.38 12.36
C LEU A 88 8.38 22.23 11.16
N VAL A 89 7.43 22.91 10.51
CA VAL A 89 7.69 23.82 9.38
C VAL A 89 8.51 25.05 9.84
N ASP A 90 8.10 25.67 10.95
CA ASP A 90 8.74 26.87 11.51
C ASP A 90 10.07 26.55 12.25
N SER A 91 10.41 25.28 12.43
CA SER A 91 11.62 24.84 13.15
C SER A 91 12.90 25.28 12.42
N SER A 92 13.77 25.97 13.15
CA SER A 92 15.12 26.33 12.67
C SER A 92 15.94 25.09 12.32
N ALA A 93 15.74 23.98 13.05
CA ALA A 93 16.42 22.72 12.78
C ALA A 93 15.98 22.10 11.44
N SER A 94 14.68 22.16 11.08
CA SER A 94 14.19 21.70 9.77
C SER A 94 14.94 22.36 8.63
N SER A 95 15.02 23.69 8.65
CA SER A 95 15.75 24.47 7.64
C SER A 95 17.26 24.17 7.67
N LYS A 96 17.89 24.26 8.85
CA LYS A 96 19.34 24.03 9.03
C LYS A 96 19.78 22.65 8.55
N HIS A 97 18.96 21.64 8.79
CA HIS A 97 19.24 20.25 8.43
C HIS A 97 18.60 19.83 7.12
N LYS A 98 18.05 20.78 6.35
CA LYS A 98 17.51 20.58 5.00
C LYS A 98 16.45 19.48 4.95
N ALA A 99 15.53 19.47 5.91
CA ALA A 99 14.35 18.61 5.82
C ALA A 99 13.60 18.94 4.52
N LYS A 100 13.25 17.91 3.76
CA LYS A 100 12.41 18.04 2.56
C LYS A 100 10.93 17.92 2.89
N PHE A 101 10.61 17.15 3.93
CA PHE A 101 9.25 16.94 4.38
C PHE A 101 9.11 17.30 5.86
N ALA A 102 7.92 17.74 6.25
CA ALA A 102 7.45 17.75 7.62
C ALA A 102 6.21 16.85 7.72
N LEU A 103 6.10 16.03 8.76
CA LEU A 103 4.95 15.15 9.01
C LEU A 103 4.58 15.19 10.49
N ALA A 104 3.32 15.50 10.77
CA ALA A 104 2.72 15.40 12.11
C ALA A 104 1.56 14.39 12.12
N THR A 105 1.43 13.61 13.20
CA THR A 105 0.29 12.71 13.40
C THR A 105 0.00 12.40 14.86
N ASP A 106 -1.26 12.08 15.16
CA ASP A 106 -1.71 11.54 16.45
C ASP A 106 -2.22 10.09 16.35
N GLY A 107 -1.98 9.42 15.22
CA GLY A 107 -2.48 8.07 14.95
C GLY A 107 -3.91 8.00 14.42
N HIS A 108 -4.63 9.13 14.35
CA HIS A 108 -5.95 9.22 13.72
C HIS A 108 -5.90 10.08 12.47
N THR A 109 -5.14 11.18 12.50
CA THR A 109 -4.96 12.10 11.38
C THR A 109 -3.49 12.30 11.05
N VAL A 110 -3.19 12.53 9.79
CA VAL A 110 -1.84 12.84 9.30
C VAL A 110 -1.88 14.18 8.59
N HIS A 111 -0.96 15.06 8.96
CA HIS A 111 -0.71 16.31 8.27
C HIS A 111 0.74 16.33 7.81
N ALA A 112 0.99 16.63 6.55
CA ALA A 112 2.35 16.73 6.03
C ALA A 112 2.51 17.85 5.01
N GLU A 113 3.74 18.33 4.88
CA GLU A 113 4.11 19.39 3.94
C GLU A 113 5.46 19.08 3.29
N CYS A 114 5.55 19.36 2.00
CA CYS A 114 6.79 19.32 1.23
C CYS A 114 7.47 20.70 1.33
N LEU A 115 8.55 20.78 2.10
CA LEU A 115 9.23 22.04 2.46
C LEU A 115 10.08 22.61 1.31
N ASN A 116 10.30 21.83 0.26
CA ASN A 116 11.14 22.17 -0.89
C ASN A 116 10.36 22.23 -2.21
N SER A 117 9.03 22.16 -2.18
CA SER A 117 8.17 22.28 -3.35
C SER A 117 6.96 23.18 -3.04
N GLU A 118 6.21 23.57 -4.08
CA GLU A 118 4.93 24.29 -3.92
C GLU A 118 3.73 23.32 -3.86
N GLU A 119 3.99 22.04 -3.53
CA GLU A 119 2.90 21.06 -3.42
C GLU A 119 1.99 21.38 -2.24
N PRO A 120 0.67 21.19 -2.41
CA PRO A 120 -0.25 21.43 -1.31
C PRO A 120 0.05 20.50 -0.13
N PRO A 121 -0.20 20.95 1.12
CA PRO A 121 -0.12 20.09 2.29
C PRO A 121 -1.05 18.88 2.15
N LEU A 122 -0.56 17.71 2.56
CA LEU A 122 -1.34 16.48 2.67
C LEU A 122 -2.07 16.47 4.02
N VAL A 123 -3.38 16.27 3.98
CA VAL A 123 -4.21 16.02 5.17
C VAL A 123 -5.11 14.82 4.88
N CYS A 124 -4.98 13.76 5.67
CA CYS A 124 -5.79 12.54 5.53
C CYS A 124 -6.00 11.84 6.87
N GLU A 125 -6.90 10.86 6.90
CA GLU A 125 -6.97 9.92 8.03
C GLU A 125 -5.73 9.01 8.04
N PHE A 126 -5.30 8.57 9.23
CA PHE A 126 -4.12 7.73 9.39
C PHE A 126 -4.21 6.44 8.57
N LYS A 127 -5.40 5.83 8.49
CA LYS A 127 -5.67 4.62 7.70
C LYS A 127 -5.48 4.82 6.18
N GLU A 128 -5.57 6.07 5.71
CA GLU A 128 -5.44 6.45 4.30
C GLU A 128 -4.00 6.84 3.93
N LEU A 129 -3.07 6.89 4.90
CA LEU A 129 -1.68 7.26 4.64
C LEU A 129 -1.03 6.36 3.58
N ALA A 130 -1.40 5.07 3.54
CA ALA A 130 -0.94 4.13 2.52
C ALA A 130 -1.38 4.53 1.11
N ASP A 131 -2.55 5.16 0.94
CA ASP A 131 -3.02 5.65 -0.37
C ASP A 131 -2.27 6.92 -0.82
N HIS A 132 -1.59 7.58 0.12
CA HIS A 132 -0.80 8.80 -0.12
C HIS A 132 0.71 8.59 -0.03
N PHE A 133 1.20 7.34 0.03
CA PHE A 133 2.64 7.04 0.14
C PHE A 133 3.49 7.69 -0.97
N GLY A 134 2.88 7.89 -2.16
CA GLY A 134 3.45 8.59 -3.30
C GLY A 134 4.02 9.97 -2.96
N TYR A 135 3.42 10.66 -1.98
CA TYR A 135 3.86 11.97 -1.48
C TYR A 135 5.29 11.95 -0.93
N PHE A 136 5.74 10.80 -0.42
CA PHE A 136 7.02 10.66 0.29
C PHE A 136 8.07 9.82 -0.47
N LEU A 137 7.82 9.46 -1.74
CA LEU A 137 8.71 8.58 -2.52
C LEU A 137 10.15 9.08 -2.66
N GLU A 138 10.38 10.40 -2.58
CA GLU A 138 11.72 10.97 -2.55
C GLU A 138 12.56 10.50 -1.35
N LEU A 139 11.93 10.10 -0.23
CA LEU A 139 12.62 9.53 0.92
C LEU A 139 13.33 8.22 0.56
N ALA A 140 12.79 7.46 -0.40
CA ALA A 140 13.39 6.25 -0.94
C ALA A 140 14.30 6.51 -2.15
N GLY A 141 14.57 7.78 -2.49
CA GLY A 141 15.37 8.17 -3.65
C GLY A 141 14.64 8.02 -4.99
N ILE A 142 13.31 7.87 -4.97
CA ILE A 142 12.49 7.75 -6.19
C ILE A 142 11.99 9.14 -6.57
N SER A 143 12.50 9.66 -7.68
CA SER A 143 12.02 10.93 -8.26
C SER A 143 10.63 10.72 -8.85
N THR A 144 9.65 11.48 -8.37
CA THR A 144 8.27 11.34 -8.78
C THR A 144 7.94 12.19 -10.00
N VAL A 145 7.56 11.56 -11.11
CA VAL A 145 6.71 12.21 -12.13
C VAL A 145 5.30 12.25 -11.54
N ARG A 146 4.59 13.37 -11.65
CA ARG A 146 3.25 13.60 -11.05
C ARG A 146 2.27 12.42 -11.28
N GLN A 147 2.33 11.78 -12.44
CA GLN A 147 1.57 10.58 -12.81
C GLN A 147 1.82 9.36 -11.90
N ILE A 148 3.04 9.16 -11.40
CA ILE A 148 3.38 8.03 -10.49
C ILE A 148 2.74 8.24 -9.10
N ARG A 149 2.56 9.50 -8.66
CA ARG A 149 1.89 9.82 -7.40
C ARG A 149 0.37 9.67 -7.50
N GLU A 150 -0.21 10.08 -8.63
CA GLU A 150 -1.64 9.95 -8.90
C GLU A 150 -2.07 8.48 -9.13
N ASN A 151 -1.15 7.62 -9.57
CA ASN A 151 -1.37 6.18 -9.77
C ASN A 151 -1.19 5.33 -8.51
N ALA A 152 -1.26 5.89 -7.30
CA ALA A 152 -1.14 5.12 -6.05
C ALA A 152 -2.14 3.95 -5.97
N PHE A 153 -3.34 4.14 -6.54
CA PHE A 153 -4.35 3.07 -6.69
C PHE A 153 -3.87 1.93 -7.60
N ASP A 154 -3.31 2.24 -8.77
CA ASP A 154 -2.77 1.23 -9.70
C ASP A 154 -1.57 0.49 -9.09
N ILE A 155 -0.75 1.20 -8.32
CA ILE A 155 0.38 0.61 -7.60
C ILE A 155 -0.13 -0.33 -6.50
N LYS A 156 -1.15 0.06 -5.74
CA LYS A 156 -1.78 -0.79 -4.71
C LYS A 156 -2.44 -2.04 -5.30
N ALA A 157 -3.14 -1.90 -6.42
CA ALA A 157 -3.71 -3.04 -7.14
C ALA A 157 -2.62 -3.98 -7.66
N THR A 158 -1.56 -3.43 -8.25
CA THR A 158 -0.39 -4.18 -8.71
C THR A 158 0.34 -4.85 -7.54
N GLY A 159 0.46 -4.18 -6.40
CA GLY A 159 1.06 -4.70 -5.18
C GLY A 159 0.27 -5.87 -4.59
N ARG A 160 -1.05 -5.77 -4.54
CA ARG A 160 -1.92 -6.89 -4.11
C ARG A 160 -1.78 -8.12 -5.02
N LEU A 161 -1.70 -7.92 -6.34
CA LEU A 161 -1.44 -9.00 -7.29
C LEU A 161 -0.04 -9.60 -7.11
N ASN A 162 0.98 -8.77 -6.92
CA ASN A 162 2.34 -9.24 -6.63
C ASN A 162 2.42 -10.03 -5.31
N ARG A 163 1.71 -9.58 -4.26
CA ARG A 163 1.61 -10.31 -2.99
C ARG A 163 0.96 -11.67 -3.19
N LEU A 164 -0.14 -11.75 -3.94
CA LEU A 164 -0.77 -13.03 -4.30
C LEU A 164 0.23 -13.93 -5.05
N TYR A 165 1.00 -13.39 -6.00
CA TYR A 165 2.00 -14.14 -6.76
C TYR A 165 3.08 -14.73 -5.85
N VAL A 166 3.64 -13.91 -4.94
CA VAL A 166 4.67 -14.34 -3.99
C VAL A 166 4.12 -15.37 -3.00
N GLU A 167 2.91 -15.19 -2.47
CA GLU A 167 2.31 -16.17 -1.54
C GLU A 167 1.99 -17.49 -2.24
N LEU A 168 1.55 -17.47 -3.51
CA LEU A 168 1.36 -18.70 -4.29
C LEU A 168 2.67 -19.45 -4.47
N LEU A 169 3.76 -18.78 -4.87
CA LEU A 169 5.07 -19.43 -5.00
C LEU A 169 5.63 -19.93 -3.67
N ARG A 170 5.45 -19.17 -2.57
CA ARG A 170 5.90 -19.58 -1.25
C ARG A 170 5.23 -20.88 -0.79
N ASN A 171 3.94 -21.03 -1.05
CA ASN A 171 3.17 -22.22 -0.68
C ASN A 171 3.30 -23.36 -1.70
N ASN A 172 3.81 -23.08 -2.90
CA ASN A 172 4.03 -24.06 -3.98
C ASN A 172 5.43 -23.90 -4.57
N PRO A 173 6.51 -24.25 -3.84
CA PRO A 173 7.88 -23.95 -4.25
C PRO A 173 8.30 -24.62 -5.58
N ASP A 174 7.64 -25.71 -5.95
CA ASP A 174 7.84 -26.41 -7.23
C ASP A 174 7.35 -25.62 -8.45
N TRP A 175 6.58 -24.54 -8.23
CA TRP A 175 6.16 -23.60 -9.27
C TRP A 175 7.15 -22.46 -9.52
N ASP A 176 8.19 -22.31 -8.69
CA ASP A 176 9.22 -21.27 -8.83
C ASP A 176 10.31 -21.67 -9.84
N GLY A 177 9.88 -22.01 -11.06
CA GLY A 177 10.74 -22.46 -12.16
C GLY A 177 10.26 -21.94 -13.51
N ASP A 178 11.18 -21.86 -14.47
CA ASP A 178 10.88 -21.32 -15.81
C ASP A 178 9.76 -22.12 -16.53
N GLU A 179 9.65 -23.43 -16.27
CA GLU A 179 8.64 -24.31 -16.87
C GLU A 179 7.20 -23.98 -16.46
N ARG A 180 6.98 -23.46 -15.24
CA ARG A 180 5.66 -23.14 -14.69
C ARG A 180 5.32 -21.66 -14.74
N ARG A 181 6.30 -20.82 -15.06
CA ARG A 181 6.13 -19.36 -15.12
C ARG A 181 5.06 -18.96 -16.14
N GLU A 182 5.02 -19.62 -17.30
CA GLU A 182 4.03 -19.33 -18.33
C GLU A 182 2.61 -19.66 -17.86
N GLU A 183 2.40 -20.78 -17.17
CA GLU A 183 1.11 -21.18 -16.60
C GLU A 183 0.64 -20.17 -15.55
N LEU A 184 1.55 -19.75 -14.65
CA LEU A 184 1.25 -18.76 -13.62
C LEU A 184 0.93 -17.39 -14.22
N ASN A 185 1.65 -16.98 -15.26
CA ASN A 185 1.36 -15.75 -15.99
C ASN A 185 -0.04 -15.78 -16.64
N HIS A 186 -0.43 -16.91 -17.26
CA HIS A 186 -1.77 -17.07 -17.81
C HIS A 186 -2.85 -17.00 -16.72
N PHE A 187 -2.61 -17.60 -15.55
CA PHE A 187 -3.52 -17.51 -14.41
C PHE A 187 -3.71 -16.06 -13.96
N PHE A 188 -2.63 -15.30 -13.79
CA PHE A 188 -2.69 -13.89 -13.42
C PHE A 188 -3.35 -13.02 -14.49
N ALA A 189 -3.07 -13.28 -15.78
CA ALA A 189 -3.75 -12.58 -16.88
C ALA A 189 -5.27 -12.77 -16.83
N ARG A 190 -5.73 -14.00 -16.52
CA ARG A 190 -7.16 -14.29 -16.33
C ARG A 190 -7.76 -13.56 -15.13
N LEU A 191 -7.05 -13.50 -14.00
CA LEU A 191 -7.51 -12.74 -12.84
C LEU A 191 -7.65 -11.24 -13.16
N ILE A 192 -6.62 -10.66 -13.78
CA ILE A 192 -6.61 -9.24 -14.18
C ILE A 192 -7.76 -8.95 -15.15
N PHE A 193 -7.98 -9.84 -16.14
CA PHE A 193 -9.11 -9.73 -17.04
C PHE A 193 -10.44 -9.75 -16.30
N CYS A 194 -10.62 -10.65 -15.31
CA CYS A 194 -11.86 -10.75 -14.56
C CYS A 194 -12.15 -9.49 -13.74
N PHE A 195 -11.15 -8.93 -13.05
CA PHE A 195 -11.28 -7.67 -12.31
C PHE A 195 -11.62 -6.50 -13.24
N PHE A 196 -10.97 -6.44 -14.41
CA PHE A 196 -11.31 -5.43 -15.41
C PHE A 196 -12.72 -5.62 -15.99
N ALA A 197 -13.11 -6.86 -16.28
CA ALA A 197 -14.36 -7.19 -16.94
C ALA A 197 -15.61 -6.92 -16.08
N GLU A 198 -15.50 -7.09 -14.76
CA GLU A 198 -16.60 -6.82 -13.83
C GLU A 198 -16.88 -5.31 -13.62
N ASP A 199 -15.90 -4.46 -13.88
CA ASP A 199 -16.03 -3.00 -13.72
C ASP A 199 -16.29 -2.26 -15.04
N THR A 200 -16.09 -2.92 -16.18
CA THR A 200 -16.24 -2.31 -17.52
C THR A 200 -17.49 -2.73 -18.28
N GLY A 201 -18.34 -3.55 -17.67
CA GLY A 201 -19.58 -4.03 -18.29
C GLY A 201 -19.39 -5.15 -19.30
N ILE A 202 -18.22 -5.79 -19.33
CA ILE A 202 -18.01 -7.04 -20.07
C ILE A 202 -18.78 -8.17 -19.38
N PHE A 203 -18.76 -8.22 -18.05
CA PHE A 203 -19.60 -9.12 -17.27
C PHE A 203 -21.00 -8.54 -17.03
N ASN A 204 -21.95 -9.44 -16.77
CA ASN A 204 -23.33 -9.05 -16.51
C ASN A 204 -23.45 -8.49 -15.08
N GLY A 205 -23.51 -7.16 -14.97
CA GLY A 205 -23.60 -6.44 -13.70
C GLY A 205 -22.24 -6.08 -13.10
N ASN A 206 -22.27 -5.38 -11.97
CA ASN A 206 -21.06 -4.94 -11.29
C ASN A 206 -20.59 -6.00 -10.29
N ALA A 207 -19.27 -6.18 -10.17
CA ALA A 207 -18.63 -7.06 -9.21
C ALA A 207 -19.02 -8.56 -9.31
N LEU A 208 -19.44 -9.05 -10.49
CA LEU A 208 -19.88 -10.44 -10.67
C LEU A 208 -18.77 -11.45 -10.27
N PHE A 209 -17.52 -11.16 -10.61
CA PHE A 209 -16.40 -12.05 -10.32
C PHE A 209 -16.08 -12.06 -8.84
N THR A 210 -15.85 -10.86 -8.28
CA THR A 210 -15.56 -10.67 -6.86
C THR A 210 -16.65 -11.28 -5.99
N GLU A 211 -17.92 -11.07 -6.31
CA GLU A 211 -19.03 -11.60 -5.52
C GLU A 211 -19.17 -13.12 -5.66
N THR A 212 -18.95 -13.69 -6.85
CA THR A 212 -18.98 -15.14 -7.03
C THR A 212 -17.88 -15.82 -6.21
N VAL A 213 -16.65 -15.30 -6.26
CA VAL A 213 -15.54 -15.83 -5.45
C VAL A 213 -15.86 -15.70 -3.96
N ARG A 214 -16.33 -14.53 -3.52
CA ARG A 214 -16.68 -14.28 -2.12
C ARG A 214 -17.79 -15.18 -1.58
N GLN A 215 -18.82 -15.46 -2.38
CA GLN A 215 -19.98 -16.24 -1.95
C GLN A 215 -19.76 -17.75 -2.04
N MET A 216 -19.01 -18.20 -3.06
CA MET A 216 -18.88 -19.62 -3.36
C MET A 216 -17.60 -20.24 -2.77
N SER A 217 -16.61 -19.43 -2.43
CA SER A 217 -15.43 -19.91 -1.69
C SER A 217 -15.75 -20.09 -0.21
N ASP A 218 -15.18 -21.14 0.38
CA ASP A 218 -15.16 -21.37 1.81
C ASP A 218 -14.37 -20.26 2.52
N PRO A 219 -14.72 -19.89 3.77
CA PRO A 219 -13.98 -18.88 4.53
C PRO A 219 -12.50 -19.20 4.74
N SER A 220 -12.13 -20.49 4.72
CA SER A 220 -10.74 -20.97 4.77
C SER A 220 -10.01 -20.86 3.43
N GLY A 221 -10.75 -20.64 2.34
CA GLY A 221 -10.25 -20.62 0.96
C GLY A 221 -10.06 -22.01 0.33
N GLU A 222 -10.39 -23.10 1.03
CA GLU A 222 -10.04 -24.49 0.64
C GLU A 222 -10.54 -24.91 -0.75
N ASN A 223 -11.67 -24.37 -1.21
CA ASN A 223 -12.27 -24.69 -2.51
C ASN A 223 -12.10 -23.55 -3.55
N THR A 224 -11.29 -22.53 -3.27
CA THR A 224 -11.21 -21.34 -4.14
C THR A 224 -10.68 -21.67 -5.52
N ASP A 225 -9.78 -22.64 -5.63
CA ASP A 225 -9.27 -23.19 -6.88
C ASP A 225 -10.41 -23.76 -7.75
N PHE A 226 -11.33 -24.54 -7.15
CA PHE A 226 -12.49 -25.09 -7.84
C PHE A 226 -13.45 -23.99 -8.32
N VAL A 227 -13.69 -22.97 -7.49
CA VAL A 227 -14.54 -21.84 -7.86
C VAL A 227 -13.96 -21.09 -9.07
N LEU A 228 -12.67 -20.74 -9.01
CA LEU A 228 -11.97 -20.07 -10.11
C LEU A 228 -11.96 -20.92 -11.38
N ALA A 229 -11.70 -22.23 -11.26
CA ALA A 229 -11.69 -23.15 -12.39
C ALA A 229 -13.06 -23.22 -13.09
N GLU A 230 -14.16 -23.28 -12.34
CA GLU A 230 -15.51 -23.29 -12.92
C GLU A 230 -15.89 -21.96 -13.58
N VAL A 231 -15.44 -20.83 -13.03
CA VAL A 231 -15.61 -19.51 -13.66
C VAL A 231 -14.84 -19.45 -14.99
N PHE A 232 -13.57 -19.84 -15.00
CA PHE A 232 -12.75 -19.88 -16.23
C PHE A 232 -13.34 -20.85 -17.26
N ARG A 233 -13.82 -22.02 -16.82
CA ARG A 233 -14.50 -22.97 -17.69
C ARG A 233 -15.78 -22.41 -18.29
N ALA A 234 -16.60 -21.70 -17.52
CA ALA A 234 -17.81 -21.06 -18.05
C ALA A 234 -17.48 -20.02 -19.13
N MET A 235 -16.39 -19.28 -18.94
CA MET A 235 -15.88 -18.28 -19.88
C MET A 235 -15.28 -18.87 -21.16
N ASP A 236 -14.77 -20.10 -21.09
CA ASP A 236 -14.24 -20.84 -22.23
C ASP A 236 -15.32 -21.61 -23.02
N VAL A 237 -16.48 -21.87 -22.42
CA VAL A 237 -17.57 -22.61 -23.09
C VAL A 237 -18.41 -21.70 -23.99
N PRO A 238 -18.46 -21.96 -25.32
CA PRO A 238 -19.30 -21.21 -26.25
C PRO A 238 -20.78 -21.29 -25.88
N THR A 239 -21.53 -20.21 -26.10
CA THR A 239 -22.96 -20.12 -25.74
C THR A 239 -23.79 -21.31 -26.24
N LYS A 240 -23.52 -21.80 -27.47
CA LYS A 240 -24.23 -22.94 -28.08
C LYS A 240 -23.93 -24.29 -27.41
N ALA A 241 -22.85 -24.40 -26.66
CA ALA A 241 -22.41 -25.63 -26.00
C ALA A 241 -22.74 -25.66 -24.50
N ARG A 242 -23.31 -24.59 -23.94
CA ARG A 242 -23.52 -24.44 -22.49
C ARG A 242 -24.41 -25.49 -21.87
N ASP A 243 -25.50 -25.86 -22.54
CA ASP A 243 -26.44 -26.88 -22.05
C ASP A 243 -25.75 -28.24 -21.86
N ALA A 244 -24.82 -28.58 -22.76
CA ALA A 244 -24.06 -29.83 -22.70
C ALA A 244 -22.89 -29.76 -21.69
N ALA A 245 -22.37 -28.56 -21.41
CA ALA A 245 -21.20 -28.35 -20.58
C ALA A 245 -21.45 -28.55 -19.07
N LYS A 246 -22.71 -28.67 -18.63
CA LYS A 246 -23.06 -28.87 -17.21
C LYS A 246 -22.35 -27.85 -16.30
N LEU A 247 -22.41 -26.57 -16.66
CA LEU A 247 -21.87 -25.48 -15.85
C LEU A 247 -22.61 -25.42 -14.50
N ARG A 248 -21.90 -25.03 -13.44
CA ARG A 248 -22.57 -24.69 -12.18
C ARG A 248 -23.51 -23.50 -12.43
N PRO A 249 -24.72 -23.47 -11.82
CA PRO A 249 -25.67 -22.38 -12.05
C PRO A 249 -25.07 -20.99 -11.79
N TRP A 250 -24.27 -20.85 -10.74
CA TRP A 250 -23.59 -19.61 -10.38
C TRP A 250 -22.43 -19.24 -11.33
N ALA A 251 -21.85 -20.20 -12.05
CA ALA A 251 -20.84 -19.93 -13.08
C ALA A 251 -21.48 -19.63 -14.45
N GLY A 252 -22.70 -20.11 -14.70
CA GLY A 252 -23.41 -19.95 -15.97
C GLY A 252 -23.76 -18.50 -16.35
N GLN A 253 -23.64 -17.56 -15.41
CA GLN A 253 -23.88 -16.13 -15.59
C GLN A 253 -22.69 -15.36 -16.20
N PHE A 254 -21.48 -15.93 -16.16
CA PHE A 254 -20.32 -15.38 -16.85
C PHE A 254 -20.49 -15.52 -18.37
N PRO A 255 -20.12 -14.51 -19.18
CA PRO A 255 -20.23 -14.59 -20.65
C PRO A 255 -19.15 -15.51 -21.24
N TYR A 256 -19.30 -15.88 -22.52
CA TYR A 256 -18.24 -16.54 -23.27
C TYR A 256 -17.23 -15.49 -23.76
N VAL A 257 -15.94 -15.70 -23.50
CA VAL A 257 -14.84 -14.79 -23.85
C VAL A 257 -13.67 -15.48 -24.57
N ASN A 258 -13.87 -16.72 -25.02
CA ASN A 258 -12.93 -17.50 -25.83
C ASN A 258 -11.65 -17.99 -25.11
N GLY A 259 -11.71 -18.11 -23.78
CA GLY A 259 -10.66 -18.69 -22.94
C GLY A 259 -9.63 -17.70 -22.43
#